data_AF-A0A316GL46-F1
#
_entry.id   AF-A0A316GL46-F1
#
_cell.length_a   1.000
_cell.length_b   1.000
_cell.length_c   1.000
_cell.angle_alpha   90.00
_cell.angle_beta   90.00
_cell.angle_gamma   90.00
#
_symmetry.space_group_name_H-M   'P 1'
#
loop_
_entity.id
_entity.type
_entity.pdbx_description
1 polymer ?
#
loop_
_entity_poly.entity_id
_entity_poly.type
_entity_poly.pdbx_seq_one_letter_code
_entity_poly.pdbx_strand_id
1 'polypeptide(L)'
;MIKAFALNSSYPTAPFSSLYLFGRKQDVGFQQPINNSPRQRHHVRFWALSLAHSEDDMTAAGFWLNTDKPSTDRRVLWVGAGTRDTGISLARLTFQVTHATDSDTNAERNYIVTQLREKGVIGDVALHQSGSFLQTGKVNHYVTDGEIAFASLIPD
;
A
#
# COMPACT_ATOMS: atom_id res chain seq x y z
N MET A 1 1.91 -24.32 0.31
CA MET A 1 1.00 -23.68 1.28
C MET A 1 0.98 -24.40 2.65
N ILE A 2 0.49 -25.65 2.75
CA ILE A 2 0.37 -26.38 4.04
C ILE A 2 1.73 -26.63 4.73
N LYS A 3 2.77 -27.02 3.97
CA LYS A 3 4.12 -27.24 4.53
C LYS A 3 4.78 -25.96 5.07
N ALA A 4 4.64 -24.82 4.39
CA ALA A 4 5.23 -23.54 4.83
C ALA A 4 4.57 -22.99 6.11
N PHE A 5 3.27 -23.24 6.28
CA PHE A 5 2.52 -22.90 7.49
C PHE A 5 2.90 -23.78 8.69
N ALA A 6 3.17 -25.07 8.46
CA ALA A 6 3.63 -26.00 9.50
C ALA A 6 5.11 -25.81 9.87
N LEU A 7 5.93 -25.33 8.93
CA LEU A 7 7.40 -25.22 9.08
C LEU A 7 7.90 -23.79 9.37
N ASN A 8 7.00 -22.84 9.63
CA ASN A 8 7.33 -21.43 9.88
C ASN A 8 8.33 -20.83 8.86
N SER A 9 8.20 -21.21 7.59
CA SER A 9 9.15 -20.86 6.53
C SER A 9 8.60 -19.75 5.63
N SER A 10 9.46 -18.85 5.15
CA SER A 10 9.11 -17.78 4.21
C SER A 10 8.38 -18.32 2.97
N TYR A 11 7.29 -17.66 2.56
CA TYR A 11 6.52 -17.98 1.36
C TYR A 11 6.46 -16.74 0.44
N PRO A 12 7.49 -16.52 -0.41
CA PRO A 12 7.67 -15.29 -1.19
C PRO A 12 6.60 -15.04 -2.25
N THR A 13 5.83 -16.07 -2.61
CA THR A 13 4.81 -16.06 -3.68
C THR A 13 3.39 -16.16 -3.15
N ALA A 14 3.14 -15.82 -1.88
CA ALA A 14 1.76 -15.77 -1.37
C ALA A 14 0.94 -14.77 -2.21
N PRO A 15 -0.22 -15.17 -2.75
CA PRO A 15 -1.14 -14.21 -3.34
C PRO A 15 -1.71 -13.34 -2.21
N PHE A 16 -1.44 -12.04 -2.24
CA PHE A 16 -2.12 -11.08 -1.37
C PHE A 16 -3.35 -10.51 -2.09
N SER A 17 -4.34 -10.08 -1.31
CA SER A 17 -5.61 -9.57 -1.84
C SER A 17 -5.39 -8.42 -2.83
N SER A 18 -6.18 -8.45 -3.91
CA SER A 18 -6.28 -7.33 -4.86
C SER A 18 -6.93 -6.14 -4.17
N LEU A 19 -6.30 -4.96 -4.26
CA LEU A 19 -6.91 -3.69 -3.89
C LEU A 19 -7.23 -2.91 -5.15
N TYR A 20 -8.23 -2.04 -5.06
CA TYR A 20 -8.73 -1.28 -6.20
C TYR A 20 -8.60 0.21 -5.95
N LEU A 21 -8.09 0.91 -6.96
CA LEU A 21 -8.01 2.37 -7.06
C LEU A 21 -8.13 2.70 -8.56
N PHE A 22 -8.74 3.83 -8.91
CA PHE A 22 -9.03 4.20 -10.31
C PHE A 22 -9.87 3.13 -11.05
N GLY A 23 -10.82 2.50 -10.35
CA GLY A 23 -11.65 1.42 -10.91
C GLY A 23 -10.90 0.14 -11.28
N ARG A 24 -9.60 0.00 -10.96
CA ARG A 24 -8.76 -1.13 -11.40
C ARG A 24 -7.87 -1.69 -10.30
N LYS A 25 -7.45 -2.95 -10.49
CA LYS A 25 -6.49 -3.65 -9.61
C LYS A 25 -5.14 -2.92 -9.59
N GLN A 26 -4.41 -3.04 -8.48
CA GLN A 26 -3.02 -2.54 -8.38
C GLN A 26 -2.15 -2.98 -9.57
N ASP A 27 -1.30 -2.06 -10.04
CA ASP A 27 -0.36 -2.32 -11.15
C ASP A 27 0.81 -3.18 -10.74
N VAL A 28 1.36 -2.85 -9.57
CA VAL A 28 2.53 -3.50 -8.99
C VAL A 28 2.28 -3.65 -7.50
N GLY A 29 2.78 -4.73 -6.92
CA GLY A 29 2.82 -4.83 -5.48
C GLY A 29 3.95 -5.73 -5.01
N PHE A 30 4.46 -5.40 -3.84
CA PHE A 30 5.62 -6.02 -3.22
C PHE A 30 5.24 -6.53 -1.83
N GLN A 31 5.90 -7.62 -1.41
CA GLN A 31 5.76 -8.16 -0.07
C GLN A 31 7.13 -8.48 0.51
N GLN A 32 7.33 -8.11 1.78
CA GLN A 32 8.55 -8.40 2.52
C GLN A 32 8.22 -9.07 3.85
N PRO A 33 8.79 -10.26 4.16
CA PRO A 33 8.58 -10.92 5.44
C PRO A 33 9.28 -10.17 6.58
N ILE A 34 8.67 -10.17 7.76
CA ILE A 34 9.23 -9.60 8.99
C ILE A 34 9.82 -10.75 9.83
N ASN A 35 11.09 -10.61 10.24
CA ASN A 35 11.77 -11.54 11.15
C ASN A 35 11.68 -13.04 10.76
N ASN A 36 11.72 -13.36 9.47
CA ASN A 36 11.56 -14.73 8.93
C ASN A 36 10.23 -15.42 9.30
N SER A 37 9.24 -14.69 9.79
CA SER A 37 7.90 -15.22 10.08
C SER A 37 7.02 -15.12 8.83
N PRO A 38 6.39 -16.21 8.36
CA PRO A 38 5.45 -16.14 7.24
C PRO A 38 4.17 -15.36 7.59
N ARG A 39 3.95 -15.08 8.88
CA ARG A 39 2.74 -14.47 9.45
C ARG A 39 2.79 -12.95 9.53
N GLN A 40 3.98 -12.36 9.43
CA GLN A 40 4.16 -10.91 9.54
C GLN A 40 4.82 -10.41 8.25
N ARG A 41 4.17 -9.46 7.58
CA ARG A 41 4.60 -9.01 6.25
C ARG A 41 4.33 -7.53 6.08
N HIS A 42 5.28 -6.84 5.45
CA HIS A 42 5.05 -5.53 4.84
C HIS A 42 4.49 -5.76 3.45
N HIS A 43 3.36 -5.15 3.12
CA HIS A 43 2.78 -5.17 1.79
C HIS A 43 2.67 -3.75 1.27
N VAL A 44 3.21 -3.49 0.10
CA VAL A 44 3.03 -2.20 -0.58
C VAL A 44 2.49 -2.44 -1.98
N ARG A 45 1.51 -1.63 -2.39
CA ARG A 45 0.85 -1.71 -3.70
C ARG A 45 0.89 -0.34 -4.35
N PHE A 46 1.01 -0.32 -5.68
CA PHE A 46 1.13 0.90 -6.46
C PHE A 46 0.17 0.91 -7.65
N TRP A 47 -0.33 2.10 -7.95
CA TRP A 47 -1.14 2.42 -9.13
C TRP A 47 -0.48 3.59 -9.88
N ALA A 48 -0.25 3.39 -11.17
CA ALA A 48 0.24 4.44 -12.05
C ALA A 48 -0.90 5.38 -12.46
N LEU A 49 -0.65 6.68 -12.30
CA LEU A 49 -1.52 7.76 -12.74
C LEU A 49 -0.75 8.60 -13.76
N SER A 50 -1.34 8.87 -14.93
CA SER A 50 -0.69 9.75 -15.91
C SER A 50 -0.67 11.17 -15.35
N LEU A 51 0.36 11.96 -15.69
CA LEU A 51 0.43 13.34 -15.21
C LEU A 51 -0.73 14.19 -15.73
N ALA A 52 -1.17 13.98 -16.98
CA ALA A 52 -2.35 14.64 -17.52
C ALA A 52 -3.61 14.30 -16.70
N HIS A 53 -3.83 13.02 -16.40
CA HIS A 53 -4.98 12.59 -15.57
C HIS A 53 -4.87 13.13 -14.13
N SER A 54 -3.67 13.35 -13.60
CA SER A 54 -3.51 13.92 -12.25
C SER A 54 -3.99 15.38 -12.14
N GLU A 55 -4.15 16.08 -13.27
CA GLU A 55 -4.68 17.45 -13.34
C GLU A 55 -6.20 17.48 -13.52
N ASP A 56 -6.84 16.34 -13.76
CA ASP A 56 -8.29 16.24 -13.93
C ASP A 56 -9.04 16.55 -12.61
N ASP A 57 -10.33 16.88 -12.73
CA ASP A 57 -11.18 17.19 -11.58
C ASP A 57 -11.40 15.96 -10.69
N MET A 58 -10.70 15.95 -9.54
CA MET A 58 -10.82 14.90 -8.51
C MET A 58 -12.20 14.78 -7.88
N THR A 59 -13.09 15.77 -8.04
CA THR A 59 -14.48 15.71 -7.56
C THR A 59 -15.39 14.92 -8.50
N ALA A 60 -14.98 14.78 -9.77
CA ALA A 60 -15.72 14.01 -10.75
C ALA A 60 -15.53 12.50 -10.53
N ALA A 61 -16.62 11.74 -10.59
CA ALA A 61 -16.56 10.28 -10.51
C ALA A 61 -15.67 9.68 -11.62
N GLY A 62 -15.60 10.33 -12.78
CA GLY A 62 -14.75 9.92 -13.90
C GLY A 62 -13.26 9.86 -13.53
N PHE A 63 -12.78 10.75 -12.64
CA PHE A 63 -11.41 10.71 -12.15
C PHE A 63 -11.08 9.38 -11.45
N TRP A 64 -12.00 8.91 -10.61
CA TRP A 64 -11.81 7.71 -9.78
C TRP A 64 -12.19 6.39 -10.46
N LEU A 65 -12.88 6.48 -11.60
CA LEU A 65 -13.34 5.31 -12.36
C LEU A 65 -12.55 5.10 -13.66
N ASN A 66 -11.54 5.94 -13.93
CA ASN A 66 -10.69 5.77 -15.11
C ASN A 66 -9.77 4.55 -14.97
N THR A 67 -10.07 3.49 -15.72
CA THR A 67 -9.29 2.25 -15.72
C THR A 67 -8.04 2.29 -16.61
N ASP A 68 -7.80 3.39 -17.30
CA ASP A 68 -6.67 3.53 -18.21
C ASP A 68 -5.35 3.42 -17.45
N LYS A 69 -4.48 2.54 -17.95
CA LYS A 69 -3.13 2.40 -17.44
C LYS A 69 -2.19 3.25 -18.30
N PRO A 70 -1.44 4.19 -17.70
CA PRO A 70 -0.44 4.95 -18.43
C PRO A 70 0.61 4.05 -19.07
N SER A 71 1.16 4.48 -20.21
CA SER A 71 2.25 3.78 -20.88
C SER A 71 3.55 3.83 -20.06
N THR A 72 4.37 2.78 -20.16
CA THR A 72 5.60 2.63 -19.36
C THR A 72 6.78 3.47 -19.86
N ASP A 73 6.65 4.08 -21.04
CA ASP A 73 7.66 4.95 -21.67
C ASP A 73 7.58 6.41 -21.18
N ARG A 74 6.59 6.74 -20.35
CA ARG A 74 6.38 8.10 -19.84
C ARG A 74 6.57 8.16 -18.33
N ARG A 75 6.95 9.35 -17.85
CA ARG A 75 6.93 9.66 -16.42
C ARG A 75 5.49 9.66 -15.93
N VAL A 76 5.25 8.94 -14.84
CA VAL A 76 3.93 8.76 -14.21
C VAL A 76 4.02 9.06 -12.73
N LEU A 77 2.88 9.43 -12.14
CA LEU A 77 2.73 9.50 -10.69
C LEU A 77 2.38 8.10 -10.17
N TRP A 78 3.15 7.61 -9.21
CA TRP A 78 2.86 6.35 -8.52
C TRP A 78 2.14 6.64 -7.21
N VAL A 79 0.87 6.25 -7.14
CA VAL A 79 0.09 6.31 -5.90
C VAL A 79 0.26 4.99 -5.16
N GLY A 80 0.72 5.05 -3.92
CA GLY A 80 1.05 3.87 -3.12
C GLY A 80 0.12 3.66 -1.92
N ALA A 81 -0.10 2.39 -1.56
CA ALA A 81 -0.74 2.00 -0.30
C ALA A 81 0.09 0.91 0.40
N GLY A 82 0.57 1.21 1.61
CA GLY A 82 1.32 0.30 2.47
C GLY A 82 0.42 -0.28 3.58
N THR A 83 0.56 -1.57 3.84
CA THR A 83 -0.12 -2.26 4.94
C THR A 83 0.83 -3.23 5.62
N ARG A 84 0.91 -3.17 6.94
CA ARG A 84 1.67 -4.13 7.75
C ARG A 84 0.75 -5.20 8.31
N ASP A 85 1.01 -6.46 8.00
CA ASP A 85 0.33 -7.58 8.64
C ASP A 85 1.10 -8.00 9.90
N THR A 86 0.44 -8.00 11.06
CA THR A 86 1.03 -8.30 12.38
C THR A 86 0.75 -9.72 12.85
N GLY A 87 -0.14 -10.47 12.17
CA GLY A 87 -0.36 -11.89 12.47
C GLY A 87 -1.76 -12.39 12.13
N ILE A 88 -2.36 -13.12 13.07
CA ILE A 88 -3.70 -13.76 12.97
C ILE A 88 -4.68 -13.01 13.88
N SER A 89 -5.82 -12.62 13.31
CA SER A 89 -7.02 -12.15 14.01
C SER A 89 -8.18 -13.12 13.77
N LEU A 90 -9.02 -13.31 14.78
CA LEU A 90 -10.26 -14.08 14.63
C LEU A 90 -11.39 -13.13 14.25
N ALA A 91 -12.00 -13.31 13.08
CA ALA A 91 -13.21 -12.59 12.71
C ALA A 91 -14.35 -13.02 13.64
N ARG A 92 -14.77 -12.12 14.55
CA ARG A 92 -15.71 -12.42 15.65
C ARG A 92 -17.07 -12.95 15.19
N LEU A 93 -17.50 -12.58 13.98
CA LEU A 93 -18.81 -12.97 13.43
C LEU A 93 -18.76 -14.24 12.58
N THR A 94 -17.63 -14.52 11.92
CA THR A 94 -17.51 -15.65 10.99
C THR A 94 -16.64 -16.78 11.54
N PHE A 95 -15.99 -16.58 12.69
CA PHE A 95 -14.97 -17.46 13.27
C PHE A 95 -13.82 -17.79 12.30
N GLN A 96 -13.65 -17.01 11.23
CA GLN A 96 -12.59 -17.20 10.27
C GLN A 96 -11.28 -16.60 10.81
N VAL A 97 -10.20 -17.36 10.67
CA VAL A 97 -8.84 -16.87 10.87
C VAL A 97 -8.53 -15.89 9.74
N THR A 98 -8.48 -14.61 10.07
CA THR A 98 -8.12 -13.52 9.15
C THR A 98 -6.77 -12.96 9.55
N HIS A 99 -6.04 -12.33 8.64
CA HIS A 99 -4.79 -11.66 9.00
C HIS A 99 -5.10 -10.40 9.81
N ALA A 100 -4.35 -10.15 10.89
CA ALA A 100 -4.43 -8.89 11.62
C ALA A 100 -3.54 -7.87 10.90
N THR A 101 -4.12 -6.79 10.40
CA THR A 101 -3.36 -5.65 9.88
C THR A 101 -3.07 -4.70 11.04
N ASP A 102 -1.82 -4.22 11.12
CA ASP A 102 -1.41 -3.20 12.08
C ASP A 102 -2.29 -1.97 11.93
N SER A 103 -2.70 -1.41 13.07
CA SER A 103 -3.44 -0.16 13.09
C SER A 103 -2.58 1.02 12.65
N ASP A 104 -1.27 0.97 12.88
CA ASP A 104 -0.37 2.10 12.64
C ASP A 104 0.07 2.17 11.17
N THR A 105 -0.65 2.99 10.41
CA THR A 105 -0.34 3.26 9.00
C THR A 105 0.87 4.20 8.84
N ASN A 106 1.15 5.02 9.86
CA ASN A 106 2.28 5.95 9.85
C ASN A 106 3.61 5.19 9.96
N ALA A 107 3.66 4.18 10.84
CA ALA A 107 4.82 3.30 10.99
C ALA A 107 5.17 2.61 9.66
N GLU A 108 4.17 2.13 8.92
CA GLU A 108 4.38 1.48 7.63
C GLU A 108 4.87 2.46 6.55
N ARG A 109 4.26 3.65 6.45
CA ARG A 109 4.74 4.72 5.55
C ARG A 109 6.20 5.06 5.83
N ASN A 110 6.52 5.31 7.10
CA ASN A 110 7.87 5.71 7.51
C ASN A 110 8.89 4.60 7.23
N TYR A 111 8.51 3.33 7.42
CA TYR A 111 9.34 2.19 7.07
C TYR A 111 9.66 2.16 5.57
N ILE A 112 8.64 2.24 4.71
CA ILE A 112 8.80 2.20 3.24
C ILE A 112 9.71 3.35 2.77
N VAL A 113 9.44 4.58 3.23
CA VAL A 113 10.24 5.76 2.86
C VAL A 113 11.68 5.62 3.30
N THR A 114 11.92 5.13 4.52
CA THR A 114 13.27 4.90 5.06
C THR A 114 14.02 3.88 4.20
N GLN A 115 13.39 2.75 3.87
CA GLN A 115 14.01 1.72 3.03
C GLN A 115 14.37 2.25 1.63
N LEU A 116 13.49 3.00 0.99
CA LEU A 116 13.77 3.59 -0.33
C LEU A 116 14.91 4.61 -0.27
N ARG A 117 14.97 5.42 0.80
CA ARG A 117 16.05 6.39 1.02
C ARG A 117 17.39 5.68 1.26
N GLU A 118 17.43 4.65 2.09
CA GLU A 118 18.62 3.85 2.37
C GLU A 118 19.18 3.16 1.11
N LYS A 119 18.31 2.83 0.15
CA LYS A 119 18.71 2.28 -1.15
C LYS A 119 19.12 3.33 -2.18
N GLY A 120 18.97 4.62 -1.87
CA GLY A 120 19.33 5.72 -2.77
C GLY A 120 18.47 5.83 -4.03
N VAL A 121 17.26 5.26 -4.03
CA VAL A 121 16.37 5.22 -5.21
C VAL A 121 15.35 6.36 -5.25
N ILE A 122 15.30 7.18 -4.20
CA ILE A 122 14.43 8.36 -4.10
C ILE A 122 15.23 9.60 -3.70
N GLY A 123 14.78 10.75 -4.18
CA GLY A 123 15.30 12.06 -3.78
C GLY A 123 14.71 12.54 -2.45
N ASP A 124 14.65 13.86 -2.29
CA ASP A 124 14.05 14.49 -1.12
C ASP A 124 12.58 14.07 -0.95
N VAL A 125 12.19 13.92 0.32
CA VAL A 125 10.83 13.52 0.70
C VAL A 125 10.11 14.73 1.26
N ALA A 126 8.98 15.07 0.67
CA ALA A 126 8.04 16.06 1.18
C ALA A 126 6.83 15.35 1.81
N LEU A 127 6.33 15.90 2.92
CA LEU A 127 5.11 15.43 3.56
C LEU A 127 3.97 16.41 3.25
N HIS A 128 2.86 15.90 2.74
CA HIS A 128 1.69 16.67 2.38
C HIS A 128 0.48 16.22 3.21
N GLN A 129 -0.30 17.17 3.70
CA GLN A 129 -1.54 16.88 4.43
C GLN A 129 -2.63 16.42 3.45
N SER A 130 -3.40 15.39 3.84
CA SER A 130 -4.56 14.95 3.08
C SER A 130 -5.70 15.96 3.19
N GLY A 131 -6.38 16.23 2.06
CA GLY A 131 -7.33 17.34 1.92
C GLY A 131 -8.70 17.13 2.57
N SER A 132 -9.02 15.95 3.12
CA SER A 132 -10.31 15.72 3.81
C SER A 132 -10.21 14.57 4.81
N PHE A 133 -10.44 14.86 6.09
CA PHE A 133 -10.63 13.82 7.09
C PHE A 133 -12.08 13.34 7.03
N LEU A 134 -12.33 12.22 6.35
CA LEU A 134 -13.63 11.58 6.40
C LEU A 134 -13.78 10.95 7.79
N GLN A 135 -14.76 11.41 8.56
CA GLN A 135 -15.17 10.77 9.81
C GLN A 135 -15.97 9.50 9.47
N THR A 136 -15.32 8.54 8.82
CA THR A 136 -15.89 7.22 8.59
C THR A 136 -16.07 6.59 9.97
N GLY A 137 -17.28 6.12 10.31
CA GLY A 137 -17.49 5.33 11.53
C GLY A 137 -16.44 4.22 11.64
N LYS A 138 -16.08 3.76 12.84
CA LYS A 138 -14.97 2.83 13.10
C LYS A 138 -15.06 1.54 12.24
N VAL A 139 -14.51 1.57 11.03
CA VAL A 139 -14.22 0.39 10.22
C VAL A 139 -12.74 0.10 10.47
N ASN A 140 -12.46 -0.61 11.57
CA ASN A 140 -11.13 -0.86 12.15
C ASN A 140 -10.48 0.35 12.87
N HIS A 141 -9.54 0.04 13.75
CA HIS A 141 -8.74 1.03 14.48
C HIS A 141 -7.51 1.35 13.63
N TYR A 142 -7.55 2.39 12.81
CA TYR A 142 -6.37 2.90 12.12
C TYR A 142 -5.83 4.13 12.83
N VAL A 143 -4.52 4.19 12.98
CA VAL A 143 -3.77 5.37 13.44
C VAL A 143 -3.11 5.97 12.20
N THR A 144 -3.45 7.22 11.93
CA THR A 144 -2.89 8.01 10.82
C THR A 144 -2.73 9.46 11.27
N ASP A 145 -1.66 10.12 10.83
CA ASP A 145 -1.45 11.56 10.99
C ASP A 145 -2.03 12.37 9.82
N GLY A 146 -2.64 11.70 8.83
CA GLY A 146 -3.19 12.33 7.64
C GLY A 146 -2.14 12.76 6.61
N GLU A 147 -0.86 12.41 6.80
CA GLU A 147 0.23 12.81 5.91
C GLU A 147 0.51 11.78 4.80
N ILE A 148 0.74 12.31 3.61
CA ILE A 148 1.15 11.59 2.41
C ILE A 148 2.61 11.94 2.12
N ALA A 149 3.46 10.91 2.03
CA ALA A 149 4.85 11.08 1.63
C ALA A 149 4.96 11.16 0.11
N PHE A 150 5.62 12.21 -0.38
CA PHE A 150 5.90 12.43 -1.80
C PHE A 150 7.41 12.47 -2.01
N ALA A 151 7.90 11.73 -3.01
CA ALA A 151 9.31 11.74 -3.39
C ALA A 151 9.45 11.46 -4.89
N SER A 152 10.47 12.03 -5.51
CA SER A 152 10.84 11.70 -6.90
C SER A 152 11.74 10.46 -6.92
N LEU A 153 11.49 9.56 -7.87
CA LEU A 153 12.41 8.46 -8.18
C LEU A 153 13.67 9.03 -8.84
N ILE A 154 14.83 8.57 -8.40
CA ILE A 154 16.12 8.89 -9.02
C ILE A 154 16.35 7.87 -10.14
N PRO A 155 16.57 8.31 -11.40
CA PRO A 155 16.97 7.40 -12.47
C PRO A 155 18.34 6.79 -12.18
N ASP A 156 18.53 5.52 -12.52
CA ASP A 156 19.84 4.88 -12.57
C ASP A 156 20.78 5.54 -13.60
#